data_AF-A0A944CXV1-F1
#
_entry.id   AF-A0A944CXV1-F1
#
_cell.length_a   1.000
_cell.length_b   1.000
_cell.length_c   1.000
_cell.angle_alpha   90.00
_cell.angle_beta   90.00
_cell.angle_gamma   90.00
#
_symmetry.space_group_name_H-M   'P 1'
#
loop_
_entity.id
_entity.type
_entity.pdbx_description
1 polymer ?
#
loop_
_entity_poly.entity_id
_entity_poly.type
_entity_poly.pdbx_seq_one_letter_code
_entity_poly.pdbx_strand_id
1 'polypeptide(L)'
;MRFLILLLIQVVALISLFTNLPALAVTINPCSPGMILISGGTFKMGADDSGFEEERTGENVTVSSFCIDKYEVTNAQFAEFVKATNYVTVAERPLSKEHENQNLLIPEQPISAFA
;
A
#
# COMPACT_ATOMS: atom_id res chain seq x y z
N MET A 1 12.75 -2.20 -64.36
CA MET A 1 12.42 -3.41 -63.57
C MET A 1 13.31 -3.63 -62.35
N ARG A 2 14.64 -3.61 -62.47
CA ARG A 2 15.56 -3.95 -61.35
C ARG A 2 15.49 -3.00 -60.13
N PHE A 3 15.29 -1.69 -60.35
CA PHE A 3 15.09 -0.71 -59.27
C PHE A 3 13.74 -0.86 -58.54
N LEU A 4 12.68 -1.26 -59.24
CA LEU A 4 11.34 -1.46 -58.67
C LEU A 4 11.33 -2.66 -57.68
N ILE A 5 12.06 -3.72 -58.03
CA ILE A 5 12.21 -4.93 -57.20
C ILE A 5 13.01 -4.61 -55.93
N LEU A 6 14.08 -3.80 -56.04
CA LEU A 6 14.85 -3.38 -54.86
C LEU A 6 14.04 -2.50 -53.92
N LEU A 7 13.21 -1.60 -54.45
CA LEU A 7 12.32 -0.75 -53.63
C LEU A 7 11.25 -1.58 -52.88
N LEU A 8 10.68 -2.60 -53.54
CA LEU A 8 9.74 -3.53 -52.90
C LEU A 8 10.40 -4.34 -51.77
N ILE A 9 11.63 -4.84 -51.97
CA ILE A 9 12.36 -5.58 -50.94
C ILE A 9 12.67 -4.68 -49.74
N GLN A 10 13.07 -3.42 -49.98
CA GLN A 10 13.33 -2.45 -48.91
C GLN A 10 12.06 -2.13 -48.11
N VAL A 11 10.90 -1.98 -48.77
CA VAL A 11 9.61 -1.74 -48.10
C VAL A 11 9.18 -2.95 -47.27
N VAL A 12 9.30 -4.17 -47.81
CA VAL A 12 8.96 -5.40 -47.07
C VAL A 12 9.89 -5.59 -45.87
N ALA A 13 11.20 -5.35 -46.02
CA ALA A 13 12.15 -5.42 -44.93
C ALA A 13 11.86 -4.39 -43.82
N LEU A 14 11.44 -3.18 -44.20
CA LEU A 14 11.04 -2.14 -43.25
C LEU A 14 9.78 -2.58 -42.47
N ILE A 15 8.78 -3.12 -43.17
CA ILE A 15 7.53 -3.61 -42.56
C ILE A 15 7.82 -4.76 -41.59
N SER A 16 8.70 -5.70 -41.94
CA SER A 16 9.10 -6.81 -41.08
C SER A 16 9.87 -6.37 -39.82
N LEU A 17 10.53 -5.21 -39.85
CA LEU A 17 11.17 -4.61 -38.68
C LEU A 17 10.15 -4.05 -37.67
N PHE A 18 9.00 -3.56 -38.13
CA PHE A 18 7.95 -2.97 -37.27
C PHE A 18 6.97 -3.98 -36.68
N THR A 19 6.89 -5.22 -37.19
CA THR A 19 6.01 -6.27 -36.64
C THR A 19 6.55 -6.96 -35.39
N ASN A 20 7.83 -6.77 -35.07
CA ASN A 20 8.51 -7.43 -33.94
C ASN A 20 8.65 -6.50 -32.72
N LEU A 21 7.61 -5.71 -32.40
CA LEU A 21 7.55 -5.07 -31.08
C LEU A 21 7.10 -6.12 -30.06
N PRO A 22 7.94 -6.50 -29.07
CA PRO A 22 7.42 -7.22 -27.93
C PRO A 22 6.37 -6.32 -27.27
N ALA A 23 5.17 -6.86 -27.05
CA ALA A 23 4.18 -6.20 -26.22
C ALA A 23 4.81 -5.96 -24.85
N LEU A 24 5.15 -4.70 -24.56
CA LEU A 24 5.42 -4.28 -23.20
C LEU A 24 4.09 -4.48 -22.47
N ALA A 25 3.94 -5.62 -21.80
CA ALA A 25 2.86 -5.83 -20.88
C ALA A 25 3.05 -4.80 -19.76
N VAL A 26 2.37 -3.67 -19.87
CA VAL A 26 2.26 -2.70 -18.80
C VAL A 26 1.53 -3.44 -17.68
N THR A 27 2.27 -3.94 -16.71
CA THR A 27 1.69 -4.46 -15.48
C THR A 27 1.14 -3.25 -14.75
N ILE A 28 -0.13 -2.94 -14.98
CA ILE A 28 -0.89 -2.02 -14.15
C ILE A 28 -0.89 -2.62 -12.74
N ASN A 29 0.03 -2.17 -11.89
CA ASN A 29 -0.06 -2.47 -10.46
C ASN A 29 -1.32 -1.76 -9.97
N PRO A 30 -2.35 -2.49 -9.51
CA PRO A 30 -3.58 -1.86 -9.03
C PRO A 30 -3.34 -1.06 -7.75
N CYS A 31 -2.18 -1.23 -7.11
CA CYS A 31 -1.80 -0.55 -5.88
C CYS A 31 -0.89 0.64 -6.14
N SER A 32 -1.03 1.66 -5.29
CA SER A 32 -0.12 2.79 -5.22
C SER A 32 1.34 2.35 -4.98
N PRO A 33 2.34 3.15 -5.39
CA PRO A 33 3.74 2.85 -5.09
C PRO A 33 3.96 2.60 -3.59
N GLY A 34 4.68 1.53 -3.25
CA GLY A 34 4.95 1.14 -1.85
C GLY A 34 3.92 0.17 -1.25
N MET A 35 2.76 0.00 -1.88
CA MET A 35 1.74 -0.97 -1.49
C MET A 35 1.84 -2.28 -2.27
N ILE A 36 1.36 -3.35 -1.64
CA ILE A 36 1.25 -4.69 -2.23
C ILE A 36 -0.23 -5.10 -2.32
N LEU A 37 -0.58 -5.79 -3.40
CA LEU A 37 -1.89 -6.40 -3.55
C LEU A 37 -1.94 -7.70 -2.74
N ILE A 38 -2.83 -7.76 -1.75
CA ILE A 38 -3.23 -9.00 -1.09
C ILE A 38 -4.43 -9.57 -1.85
N SER A 39 -4.28 -10.79 -2.36
CA SER A 39 -5.38 -11.48 -3.02
C SER A 39 -6.46 -11.82 -2.00
N GLY A 40 -7.72 -11.55 -2.35
CA GLY A 40 -8.87 -11.92 -1.54
C GLY A 40 -8.98 -13.42 -1.36
N GLY A 41 -9.67 -13.83 -0.30
CA GLY A 41 -9.83 -15.23 0.06
C GLY A 41 -10.58 -15.41 1.36
N THR A 42 -10.78 -16.68 1.71
CA THR A 42 -11.39 -17.10 2.96
C THR A 42 -10.32 -17.68 3.87
N PHE A 43 -10.25 -17.24 5.12
CA PHE A 43 -9.28 -17.74 6.10
C PHE A 43 -9.90 -17.80 7.51
N LYS A 44 -9.24 -18.55 8.40
CA LYS A 44 -9.64 -18.66 9.81
C LYS A 44 -8.97 -17.51 10.59
N MET A 45 -9.76 -16.62 11.19
CA MET A 45 -9.26 -15.42 11.89
C MET A 45 -9.18 -15.66 13.39
N GLY A 46 -8.08 -15.23 14.02
CA GLY A 46 -7.78 -15.39 15.44
C GLY A 46 -6.74 -16.50 15.70
N ALA A 47 -6.45 -16.73 16.97
CA ALA A 47 -5.48 -17.70 17.46
C ALA A 47 -6.01 -18.36 18.74
N ASP A 48 -6.09 -19.70 18.74
CA ASP A 48 -6.58 -20.46 19.91
C ASP A 48 -5.51 -20.62 21.01
N ASP A 49 -4.25 -20.33 20.69
CA ASP A 49 -3.08 -20.49 21.56
C ASP A 49 -2.55 -19.17 22.15
N SER A 50 -3.26 -18.05 21.95
CA SER A 50 -2.88 -16.73 22.49
C SER A 50 -3.02 -16.62 24.01
N GLY A 51 -3.91 -17.41 24.61
CA GLY A 51 -4.30 -17.30 26.02
C GLY A 51 -5.24 -16.12 26.33
N PHE A 52 -5.66 -15.36 25.31
CA PHE A 52 -6.60 -14.25 25.41
C PHE A 52 -7.92 -14.62 24.73
N GLU A 53 -9.03 -14.54 25.47
CA GLU A 53 -10.35 -14.94 24.97
C GLU A 53 -10.80 -14.09 23.77
N GLU A 54 -10.41 -12.81 23.75
CA GLU A 54 -10.69 -11.87 22.67
C GLU A 54 -9.92 -12.16 21.36
N GLU A 55 -8.85 -12.94 21.44
CA GLU A 55 -8.07 -13.34 20.26
C GLU A 55 -8.46 -14.74 19.76
N ARG A 56 -9.37 -15.43 20.46
CA ARG A 56 -9.74 -16.81 20.15
C ARG A 56 -10.25 -16.95 18.72
N THR A 57 -9.94 -18.07 18.08
CA THR A 57 -10.27 -18.23 16.67
C THR A 57 -11.78 -18.29 16.47
N GLY A 58 -12.27 -17.43 15.58
CA GLY A 58 -13.69 -17.36 15.21
C GLY A 58 -14.06 -18.25 14.02
N GLU A 59 -15.19 -17.91 13.40
CA GLU A 59 -15.62 -18.49 12.13
C GLU A 59 -14.71 -18.04 10.96
N ASN A 60 -14.83 -18.73 9.83
CA ASN A 60 -14.09 -18.35 8.61
C ASN A 60 -14.54 -16.97 8.11
N VAL A 61 -13.56 -16.10 7.84
CA VAL A 61 -13.79 -14.75 7.32
C VAL A 61 -13.39 -14.71 5.85
N THR A 62 -14.24 -14.11 5.01
CA THR A 62 -13.95 -13.88 3.59
C THR A 62 -13.73 -12.40 3.34
N VAL A 63 -12.61 -12.05 2.70
CA VAL A 63 -12.27 -10.66 2.33
C VAL A 63 -12.00 -10.57 0.83
N SER A 64 -12.40 -9.45 0.23
CA SER A 64 -12.04 -9.09 -1.14
C SER A 64 -10.54 -8.79 -1.26
N SER A 65 -9.98 -8.81 -2.47
CA SER A 65 -8.60 -8.34 -2.68
C SER A 65 -8.47 -6.86 -2.30
N PHE A 66 -7.35 -6.49 -1.69
CA PHE A 66 -7.06 -5.11 -1.26
C PHE A 66 -5.57 -4.82 -1.30
N CYS A 67 -5.22 -3.53 -1.34
CA CYS A 67 -3.83 -3.08 -1.25
C CYS A 67 -3.48 -2.76 0.21
N ILE A 68 -2.30 -3.15 0.66
CA ILE A 68 -1.75 -2.78 1.98
C ILE A 68 -0.33 -2.26 1.82
N ASP A 69 0.07 -1.28 2.63
CA ASP A 69 1.45 -0.80 2.65
C ASP A 69 2.40 -1.94 3.04
N LYS A 70 3.54 -2.03 2.35
CA LYS A 70 4.57 -3.02 2.67
C LYS A 70 5.23 -2.77 4.02
N TYR A 71 5.27 -1.50 4.44
CA TYR A 71 5.89 -1.04 5.68
C TYR A 71 4.95 -0.06 6.39
N GLU A 72 5.15 0.10 7.70
CA GLU A 72 4.44 1.12 8.46
C GLU A 72 4.76 2.54 7.96
N VAL A 73 3.87 3.48 8.24
CA VAL A 73 4.09 4.90 7.94
C VAL A 73 5.24 5.43 8.78
N THR A 74 6.29 5.89 8.13
CA THR A 74 7.47 6.44 8.80
C THR A 74 7.23 7.86 9.31
N ASN A 75 8.02 8.30 10.29
CA ASN A 75 8.01 9.69 10.78
C ASN A 75 8.21 10.71 9.64
N ALA A 76 9.07 10.41 8.66
CA ALA A 76 9.31 11.29 7.52
C ALA A 76 8.05 11.44 6.65
N GLN A 77 7.37 10.34 6.33
CA GLN A 77 6.12 10.35 5.56
C GLN A 77 4.99 11.06 6.32
N PHE A 78 4.88 10.83 7.64
CA PHE A 78 3.88 11.52 8.45
C PHE A 78 4.18 13.02 8.55
N ALA A 79 5.45 13.43 8.65
CA ALA A 79 5.84 14.84 8.63
C ALA A 79 5.50 15.53 7.30
N GLU A 80 5.64 14.84 6.16
CA GLU A 80 5.18 15.35 4.87
C GLU A 80 3.66 15.56 4.85
N PHE A 81 2.89 14.63 5.40
CA PHE A 81 1.44 14.78 5.56
C PHE A 81 1.07 16.00 6.43
N VAL A 82 1.73 16.17 7.58
CA VAL A 82 1.49 17.32 8.47
C VAL A 82 1.83 18.62 7.77
N LYS A 83 2.97 18.69 7.06
CA LYS A 83 3.36 19.89 6.29
C LYS A 83 2.37 20.23 5.18
N ALA A 84 1.79 19.22 4.53
CA ALA A 84 0.84 19.42 3.43
C ALA A 84 -0.55 19.85 3.91
N THR A 85 -0.98 19.38 5.08
CA THR A 85 -2.36 19.56 5.57
C THR A 85 -2.48 20.50 6.76
N ASN A 86 -1.36 20.87 7.40
CA ASN A 86 -1.30 21.52 8.72
C ASN A 86 -2.09 20.75 9.80
N TYR A 87 -2.12 19.42 9.71
CA TYR A 87 -2.82 18.58 10.67
C TYR A 87 -2.21 18.67 12.06
N VAL A 88 -3.05 18.90 13.08
CA VAL A 88 -2.70 18.82 14.50
C VAL A 88 -3.24 17.52 15.06
N THR A 89 -2.36 16.67 15.59
CA THR A 89 -2.74 15.35 16.11
C THR A 89 -3.65 15.46 17.32
N VAL A 90 -4.32 14.37 17.68
CA VAL A 90 -5.13 14.34 18.91
C VAL A 90 -4.28 14.59 20.15
N ALA A 91 -3.04 14.09 20.17
CA ALA A 91 -2.10 14.27 21.28
C ALA A 91 -1.65 15.72 21.49
N GLU A 92 -1.62 16.53 20.42
CA GLU A 92 -1.23 17.95 20.49
C GLU A 92 -2.40 18.89 20.84
N ARG A 93 -3.64 18.37 20.86
CA ARG A 93 -4.83 19.16 21.21
C ARG A 93 -5.00 19.23 22.72
N PRO A 94 -5.62 20.30 23.25
CA PRO A 94 -6.01 20.34 24.65
C PRO A 94 -6.90 19.15 25.00
N LEU A 95 -6.66 18.53 26.15
CA LEU A 95 -7.55 17.51 26.70
C LEU A 95 -8.94 18.13 26.89
N SER A 96 -9.98 17.39 26.49
CA SER A 96 -11.35 17.76 26.87
C SER A 96 -11.53 17.51 28.36
N LYS A 97 -12.47 18.24 28.99
CA LYS A 97 -12.74 18.13 30.44
C LYS A 97 -13.14 16.71 30.85
N GLU A 98 -13.70 15.94 29.92
CA GLU A 98 -14.06 14.54 30.11
C GLU A 98 -12.84 13.61 30.24
N HIS A 99 -11.74 13.91 29.54
CA HIS A 99 -10.50 13.14 29.59
C HIS A 99 -9.57 13.57 30.73
N GLU A 100 -9.74 14.78 31.29
CA GLU A 100 -9.00 15.24 32.47
C GLU A 100 -9.28 14.36 33.71
N ASN A 101 -10.48 13.79 33.81
CA ASN A 101 -10.88 12.88 34.89
C ASN A 101 -10.44 11.41 34.68
N GLN A 102 -9.69 11.11 33.61
CA GLN A 102 -9.21 9.76 33.30
C GLN A 102 -7.70 9.61 33.55
N ASN A 103 -7.09 10.52 34.31
CA ASN A 103 -5.66 10.49 34.67
C ASN A 103 -5.27 9.35 35.64
N LEU A 104 -6.02 8.25 35.65
CA LEU A 104 -5.66 6.99 36.30
C LEU A 104 -5.61 5.92 35.21
N LEU A 105 -4.38 5.59 34.78
CA LEU A 105 -3.89 4.26 34.33
C LEU A 105 -2.98 4.27 33.08
N ILE A 106 -2.72 5.40 32.41
CA ILE A 106 -1.65 5.44 31.39
C ILE A 106 -0.36 5.91 32.05
N PRO A 107 0.66 5.04 32.27
CA PRO A 107 1.97 5.51 32.68
C PRO A 107 2.49 6.43 31.57
N GLU A 108 2.88 7.67 31.93
CA GLU A 108 3.45 8.63 30.99
C GLU A 108 4.52 7.94 30.14
N GLN A 109 4.19 7.63 28.88
CA GLN A 109 5.18 7.14 27.94
C GLN A 109 6.05 8.35 27.60
N PRO A 110 7.38 8.29 27.82
CA PRO A 110 8.24 9.42 27.56
C PRO A 110 8.11 9.84 26.09
N ILE A 111 7.77 11.10 25.88
CA ILE A 111 7.58 11.76 24.57
C ILE A 111 8.88 11.72 23.71
N SER A 112 10.00 11.24 24.26
CA SER A 112 11.32 11.25 23.61
C SER A 112 11.69 9.99 22.81
N ALA A 113 10.80 9.01 22.61
CA ALA A 113 11.19 7.75 21.93
C ALA A 113 11.26 7.82 20.39
N PHE A 114 10.98 8.97 19.77
CA PHE A 114 10.89 9.10 18.30
C PHE A 114 11.69 10.26 17.68
N ALA A 115 12.67 10.82 18.40
CA ALA A 115 13.61 11.81 17.87
C ALA A 115 14.97 11.18 17.56
#